data_AF-A0A8J9X452-F1
#
_entry.id   AF-A0A8J9X452-F1
#
_cell.length_a   1.000
_cell.length_b   1.000
_cell.length_c   1.000
_cell.angle_alpha   90.00
_cell.angle_beta   90.00
_cell.angle_gamma   90.00
#
_symmetry.space_group_name_H-M   'P 1'
#
loop_
_entity.id
_entity.type
_entity.pdbx_description
1 polymer ?
#
loop_
_entity_poly.entity_id
_entity_poly.type
_entity_poly.pdbx_seq_one_letter_code
_entity_poly.pdbx_strand_id
1 'polypeptide(L)'
;SCLAAQDFGDTNRPYAPLEALLPAVEFRLLLNKAVEIANATPLAEFANNSQSMENSKSESRSHIINELRKIFEEPGKTIGNRRPLQLAVKDKDSTRTSSSTGLRQLKLSGGAVRTACNSYTSNLRFGESYVLTANKSDRKRMIREDRLPGIKQVIVADLDLRDLYRNLVQTKIEDIQAEVFQEDPDFFEVRSLLTEANQAFNRWFELVRVQDILEAERLLAPLFLQTHGQIPHSS
;
A
#
# COMPACT_ATOMS: atom_id res chain seq x y z
N SER A 1 -20.09 -0.72 13.04
CA SER A 1 -21.02 -1.86 12.90
C SER A 1 -20.19 -3.13 12.85
N CYS A 2 -20.56 -4.09 13.68
CA CYS A 2 -19.75 -5.24 14.07
C CYS A 2 -19.43 -6.16 12.89
N LEU A 3 -18.15 -6.25 12.50
CA LEU A 3 -17.65 -7.39 11.75
C LEU A 3 -17.26 -8.47 12.76
N ALA A 4 -18.13 -9.47 12.87
CA ALA A 4 -17.86 -10.70 13.60
C ALA A 4 -16.53 -11.29 13.12
N ALA A 5 -15.63 -11.56 14.07
CA ALA A 5 -14.44 -12.36 13.88
C ALA A 5 -14.85 -13.72 13.27
N GLN A 6 -14.61 -13.89 11.97
CA GLN A 6 -14.56 -15.22 11.36
C GLN A 6 -13.20 -15.82 11.70
N ASP A 7 -13.14 -16.42 12.88
CA ASP A 7 -11.93 -16.92 13.54
C ASP A 7 -11.47 -18.30 13.02
N PHE A 8 -11.62 -18.57 11.72
CA PHE A 8 -11.21 -19.85 11.11
C PHE A 8 -10.65 -19.62 9.71
N GLY A 9 -9.35 -19.28 9.59
CA GLY A 9 -8.72 -19.28 8.25
C GLY A 9 -7.29 -18.77 8.12
N ASP A 10 -6.71 -18.06 9.09
CA ASP A 10 -5.47 -17.31 8.84
C ASP A 10 -4.18 -18.15 8.91
N THR A 11 -4.21 -19.32 9.55
CA THR A 11 -3.03 -20.19 9.69
C THR A 11 -2.58 -20.86 8.40
N ASN A 12 -3.45 -20.98 7.40
CA ASN A 12 -3.19 -21.71 6.16
C ASN A 12 -2.90 -20.82 4.95
N ARG A 13 -2.89 -19.50 5.11
CA ARG A 13 -2.39 -18.59 4.06
C ARG A 13 -0.87 -18.75 3.92
N PRO A 14 -0.27 -18.51 2.75
CA PRO A 14 1.18 -18.48 2.66
C PRO A 14 1.75 -17.32 3.50
N TYR A 15 2.95 -17.50 4.04
CA TYR A 15 3.62 -16.52 4.90
C TYR A 15 5.02 -16.21 4.40
N ALA A 16 5.55 -15.06 4.76
CA ALA A 16 6.94 -14.70 4.53
C ALA A 16 7.55 -14.16 5.83
N PRO A 17 8.88 -14.05 5.93
CA PRO A 17 9.52 -13.29 7.01
C PRO A 17 8.94 -11.87 7.08
N LEU A 18 8.71 -11.37 8.30
CA LEU A 18 8.07 -10.09 8.53
C LEU A 18 8.82 -8.94 7.84
N GLU A 19 10.16 -9.03 7.78
CA GLU A 19 11.04 -8.06 7.15
C GLU A 19 10.74 -7.86 5.66
N ALA A 20 10.25 -8.91 4.99
CA ALA A 20 9.88 -8.84 3.58
C ALA A 20 8.55 -8.08 3.36
N LEU A 21 7.70 -8.00 4.38
CA LEU A 21 6.39 -7.32 4.35
C LEU A 21 6.50 -5.83 4.72
N LEU A 22 7.44 -5.45 5.59
CA LEU A 22 7.59 -4.08 6.09
C LEU A 22 7.56 -3.00 5.00
N PRO A 23 8.27 -3.13 3.87
CA PRO A 23 8.26 -2.09 2.84
C PRO A 23 6.88 -1.87 2.24
N ALA A 24 6.10 -2.94 2.05
CA ALA A 24 4.76 -2.84 1.47
C ALA A 24 3.80 -2.15 2.45
N VAL A 25 3.90 -2.46 3.75
CA VAL A 25 3.08 -1.83 4.79
C VAL A 25 3.45 -0.35 4.93
N GLU A 26 4.73 -0.01 4.86
CA GLU A 26 5.19 1.38 4.85
C GLU A 26 4.57 2.18 3.69
N PHE A 27 4.59 1.63 2.47
CA PHE A 27 3.95 2.29 1.32
C PHE A 27 2.42 2.37 1.45
N ARG A 28 1.78 1.39 2.09
CA ARG A 28 0.35 1.45 2.40
C ARG A 28 0.03 2.62 3.33
N LEU A 29 0.83 2.84 4.38
CA LEU A 29 0.67 3.96 5.30
C LEU A 29 0.87 5.30 4.58
N LEU A 30 1.88 5.42 3.71
CA LEU A 30 2.08 6.61 2.88
C LEU A 30 0.88 6.88 1.95
N LEU A 31 0.32 5.84 1.34
CA LEU A 31 -0.85 5.98 0.48
C LEU A 31 -2.10 6.39 1.29
N ASN A 32 -2.32 5.81 2.46
CA ASN A 32 -3.42 6.20 3.35
C ASN A 32 -3.30 7.67 3.76
N LYS A 33 -2.09 8.13 4.10
CA LYS A 33 -1.84 9.56 4.37
C LYS A 33 -2.17 10.44 3.17
N ALA A 34 -1.81 10.03 1.95
CA ALA A 34 -2.16 10.77 0.74
C ALA A 34 -3.69 10.84 0.53
N VAL A 35 -4.40 9.74 0.78
CA VAL A 35 -5.88 9.69 0.74
C VAL A 35 -6.48 10.61 1.80
N GLU A 36 -5.96 10.65 3.02
CA GLU A 36 -6.40 11.57 4.07
C GLU A 36 -6.22 13.04 3.67
N ILE A 37 -5.04 13.39 3.12
CA ILE A 37 -4.77 14.73 2.62
C ILE A 37 -5.76 15.13 1.51
N ALA A 38 -6.05 14.23 0.57
CA ALA A 38 -7.01 14.49 -0.50
C ALA A 38 -8.47 14.57 0.00
N ASN A 39 -8.80 13.90 1.10
CA ASN A 39 -10.14 13.91 1.70
C ASN A 39 -10.35 15.02 2.72
N ALA A 40 -9.28 15.70 3.18
CA ALA A 40 -9.36 16.76 4.18
C ALA A 40 -10.20 17.97 3.73
N THR A 41 -10.45 18.13 2.42
CA THR A 41 -11.32 19.19 1.88
C THR A 41 -12.67 18.61 1.42
N PRO A 42 -13.80 19.07 2.01
CA PRO A 42 -15.14 18.59 1.66
C PRO A 42 -15.49 18.83 0.19
N LEU A 43 -15.99 17.80 -0.50
CA LEU A 43 -16.47 17.90 -1.89
C LEU A 43 -17.52 19.01 -2.08
N ALA A 44 -18.35 19.23 -1.05
CA ALA A 44 -19.42 20.22 -1.04
C ALA A 44 -18.92 21.66 -1.14
N GLU A 45 -17.70 21.96 -0.68
CA GLU A 45 -17.13 23.30 -0.79
C GLU A 45 -16.83 23.66 -2.25
N PHE A 46 -16.68 22.67 -3.14
CA PHE A 46 -16.34 22.91 -4.54
C PHE A 46 -17.55 23.09 -5.47
N ALA A 47 -18.75 22.66 -5.06
CA ALA A 47 -19.95 22.70 -5.91
C ALA A 47 -20.64 24.09 -5.98
N ASN A 48 -20.35 25.00 -5.03
CA ASN A 48 -21.03 26.30 -4.95
C ASN A 48 -20.23 27.40 -5.69
N ASN A 49 -20.71 27.79 -6.87
CA ASN A 49 -20.16 28.83 -7.76
C ASN A 49 -20.46 30.26 -7.24
N SER A 50 -19.66 30.78 -6.32
CA SER A 50 -19.65 32.21 -5.99
C SER A 50 -18.26 32.78 -6.30
N GLN A 51 -18.20 33.75 -7.23
CA GLN A 51 -16.97 34.32 -7.81
C GLN A 51 -15.95 34.85 -6.78
N SER A 52 -16.37 35.25 -5.59
CA SER A 52 -15.47 35.70 -4.52
C SER A 52 -14.79 34.56 -3.75
N MET A 53 -15.25 33.32 -3.89
CA MET A 53 -14.66 32.12 -3.26
C MET A 53 -13.81 31.27 -4.21
N GLU A 54 -13.67 31.63 -5.49
CA GLU A 54 -12.85 30.84 -6.42
C GLU A 54 -11.35 30.93 -6.11
N ASN A 55 -10.87 32.09 -5.69
CA ASN A 55 -9.44 32.28 -5.36
C ASN A 55 -9.02 31.44 -4.15
N SER A 56 -9.82 31.40 -3.07
CA SER A 56 -9.49 30.61 -1.87
C SER A 56 -9.58 29.11 -2.10
N LYS A 57 -10.47 28.65 -2.99
CA LYS A 57 -10.56 27.24 -3.40
C LYS A 57 -9.35 26.82 -4.23
N SER A 58 -8.88 27.69 -5.12
CA SER A 58 -7.68 27.47 -5.93
C SER A 58 -6.42 27.35 -5.08
N GLU A 59 -6.27 28.23 -4.08
CA GLU A 59 -5.16 28.17 -3.11
C GLU A 59 -5.19 26.88 -2.29
N SER A 60 -6.36 26.45 -1.82
CA SER A 60 -6.53 25.20 -1.07
C SER A 60 -6.14 23.97 -1.90
N ARG A 61 -6.57 23.91 -3.17
CA ARG A 61 -6.19 22.81 -4.09
C ARG A 61 -4.69 22.77 -4.33
N SER A 62 -4.10 23.94 -4.60
CA SER A 62 -2.66 24.08 -4.81
C SER A 62 -1.87 23.62 -3.58
N HIS A 63 -2.34 23.96 -2.38
CA HIS A 63 -1.76 23.47 -1.13
C HIS A 63 -1.81 21.95 -1.03
N ILE A 64 -2.96 21.33 -1.31
CA ILE A 64 -3.11 19.86 -1.28
C ILE A 64 -2.17 19.18 -2.27
N ILE A 65 -2.13 19.65 -3.52
CA ILE A 65 -1.22 19.11 -4.54
C ILE A 65 0.23 19.23 -4.08
N ASN A 66 0.63 20.36 -3.49
CA ASN A 66 1.97 20.54 -2.94
C ASN A 66 2.29 19.57 -1.79
N GLU A 67 1.33 19.27 -0.92
CA GLU A 67 1.50 18.23 0.10
C GLU A 67 1.63 16.83 -0.52
N LEU A 68 0.83 16.51 -1.55
CA LEU A 68 0.94 15.25 -2.28
C LEU A 68 2.31 15.12 -2.98
N ARG A 69 2.85 16.19 -3.57
CA ARG A 69 4.21 16.22 -4.15
C ARG A 69 5.32 15.90 -3.15
N LYS A 70 5.08 16.11 -1.84
CA LYS A 70 6.03 15.70 -0.78
C LYS A 70 6.01 14.19 -0.56
N ILE A 71 4.86 13.53 -0.78
CA ILE A 71 4.69 12.09 -0.63
C ILE A 71 5.15 11.33 -1.88
N PHE A 72 4.80 11.82 -3.07
CA PHE A 72 5.10 11.14 -4.32
C PHE A 72 6.49 11.48 -4.86
N GLU A 73 7.10 10.50 -5.55
CA GLU A 73 8.29 10.72 -6.36
C GLU A 73 7.92 11.34 -7.70
N GLU A 74 8.77 12.21 -8.21
CA GLU A 74 8.56 12.84 -9.51
C GLU A 74 8.80 11.81 -10.63
N PRO A 75 7.95 11.78 -11.67
CA PRO A 75 8.11 10.85 -12.79
C PRO A 75 9.47 11.04 -13.48
N GLY A 76 10.07 9.93 -13.95
CA GLY A 76 11.37 9.95 -14.64
C GLY A 76 12.60 10.05 -13.74
N LYS A 77 12.47 10.44 -12.46
CA LYS A 77 13.56 10.33 -11.48
C LYS A 77 13.63 8.89 -10.97
N THR A 78 14.29 8.00 -11.69
CA THR A 78 14.58 6.65 -11.19
C THR A 78 15.71 6.74 -10.16
N ILE A 79 15.35 6.82 -8.87
CA ILE A 79 16.36 6.69 -7.82
C ILE A 79 16.74 5.21 -7.71
N GLY A 80 17.93 4.88 -8.22
CA GLY A 80 18.50 3.53 -8.13
C GLY A 80 18.52 2.99 -6.70
N ASN A 81 18.16 1.71 -6.55
CA ASN A 81 18.31 0.87 -5.35
C ASN A 81 18.06 1.59 -4.01
N ARG A 82 16.83 2.07 -3.79
CA ARG A 82 16.43 2.52 -2.45
C ARG A 82 16.24 1.30 -1.54
N ARG A 83 16.99 1.25 -0.44
CA ARG A 83 16.72 0.29 0.63
C ARG A 83 15.56 0.84 1.48
N PRO A 84 14.50 0.05 1.72
CA PRO A 84 13.49 0.40 2.72
C PRO A 84 14.14 0.55 4.11
N LEU A 85 13.46 1.18 5.06
CA LEU A 85 13.96 1.39 6.42
C LEU A 85 14.43 0.06 7.02
N GLN A 86 15.73 -0.19 6.96
CA GLN A 86 16.32 -1.34 7.63
C GLN A 86 16.25 -1.05 9.12
N LEU A 87 15.43 -1.82 9.84
CA LEU A 87 15.57 -1.96 11.28
C LEU A 87 17.03 -2.34 11.54
N ALA A 88 17.78 -1.40 12.12
CA ALA A 88 19.12 -1.68 12.57
C ALA A 88 19.02 -2.73 13.69
N VAL A 89 19.14 -4.01 13.33
CA VAL A 89 19.50 -5.05 14.27
C VAL A 89 20.83 -4.61 14.83
N LYS A 90 20.81 -4.25 16.11
CA LYS A 90 21.93 -3.64 16.82
C LYS A 90 22.97 -4.72 17.08
N ASP A 91 23.77 -5.05 16.07
CA ASP A 91 24.98 -5.85 16.26
C ASP A 91 25.94 -5.02 17.12
N LYS A 92 26.15 -5.50 18.34
CA LYS A 92 27.17 -5.02 19.26
C LYS A 92 28.54 -5.50 18.77
N ASP A 93 29.07 -4.88 17.73
CA ASP A 93 30.50 -4.67 17.53
C ASP A 93 30.73 -4.19 16.09
N SER A 94 31.03 -2.89 15.95
CA SER A 94 32.04 -2.37 15.02
C SER A 94 31.99 -0.85 15.00
N THR A 95 33.02 -0.27 15.59
CA THR A 95 33.47 1.11 15.39
C THR A 95 33.76 1.36 13.91
N ARG A 96 32.95 2.18 13.21
CA ARG A 96 33.42 3.14 12.19
C ARG A 96 32.28 3.99 11.59
N THR A 97 32.58 5.29 11.57
CA THR A 97 31.98 6.38 10.76
C THR A 97 30.49 6.64 10.92
N SER A 98 30.20 7.63 11.76
CA SER A 98 29.00 8.44 11.82
C SER A 98 28.75 9.18 10.49
N SER A 99 28.18 8.48 9.50
CA SER A 99 27.30 9.14 8.54
C SER A 99 25.96 9.30 9.23
N SER A 100 25.53 10.55 9.47
CA SER A 100 24.21 10.88 9.97
C SER A 100 23.15 10.02 9.27
N THR A 101 22.55 9.08 9.99
CA THR A 101 21.39 8.30 9.57
C THR A 101 20.19 9.24 9.53
N GLY A 102 20.21 10.21 8.62
CA GLY A 102 19.03 10.98 8.28
C GLY A 102 18.03 9.96 7.76
N LEU A 103 16.95 9.75 8.52
CA LEU A 103 15.73 9.09 8.06
C LEU A 103 15.35 9.76 6.74
N ARG A 104 15.80 9.19 5.62
CA ARG A 104 15.51 9.73 4.29
C ARG A 104 14.03 9.48 4.07
N GLN A 105 13.28 10.56 3.94
CA GLN A 105 11.85 10.52 3.69
C GLN A 105 11.57 9.63 2.48
N LEU A 106 10.96 8.47 2.72
CA LEU A 106 10.54 7.59 1.63
C LEU A 106 9.48 8.32 0.81
N LYS A 107 9.67 8.30 -0.51
CA LYS A 107 8.68 8.78 -1.47
C LYS A 107 8.04 7.61 -2.19
N LEU A 108 6.74 7.72 -2.41
CA LEU A 108 5.91 6.71 -3.03
C LEU A 108 6.08 6.77 -4.56
N SER A 109 6.39 5.63 -5.17
CA SER A 109 6.51 5.47 -6.63
C SER A 109 6.13 4.06 -7.07
N GLY A 110 5.68 3.92 -8.32
CA GLY A 110 5.23 2.63 -8.86
C GLY A 110 6.32 1.55 -8.76
N GLY A 111 7.55 1.90 -9.13
CA GLY A 111 8.71 0.99 -9.03
C GLY A 111 9.04 0.58 -7.59
N ALA A 112 8.92 1.50 -6.62
CA ALA A 112 9.17 1.20 -5.22
C ALA A 112 8.09 0.27 -4.64
N VAL A 113 6.82 0.51 -4.97
CA VAL A 113 5.70 -0.37 -4.58
C VAL A 113 5.86 -1.75 -5.20
N ARG A 114 6.19 -1.83 -6.50
CA ARG A 114 6.46 -3.10 -7.18
C ARG A 114 7.56 -3.88 -6.46
N THR A 115 8.66 -3.21 -6.13
CA THR A 115 9.81 -3.82 -5.43
C THR A 115 9.42 -4.32 -4.05
N ALA A 116 8.65 -3.53 -3.29
CA ALA A 116 8.15 -3.91 -1.97
C ALA A 116 7.24 -5.13 -2.01
N CYS A 117 6.24 -5.14 -2.89
CA CYS A 117 5.35 -6.29 -3.05
C CYS A 117 6.13 -7.53 -3.51
N ASN A 118 7.08 -7.37 -4.44
CA ASN A 118 7.92 -8.47 -4.91
C ASN A 118 8.84 -9.04 -3.82
N SER A 119 9.33 -8.18 -2.91
CA SER A 119 10.09 -8.63 -1.74
C SER A 119 9.28 -9.61 -0.91
N TYR A 120 8.00 -9.29 -0.64
CA TYR A 120 7.11 -10.21 0.06
C TYR A 120 6.80 -11.46 -0.76
N THR A 121 6.37 -11.33 -2.02
CA THR A 121 5.94 -12.48 -2.83
C THR A 121 7.06 -13.48 -3.13
N SER A 122 8.29 -13.01 -3.33
CA SER A 122 9.46 -13.87 -3.54
C SER A 122 9.89 -14.66 -2.30
N ASN A 123 9.47 -14.25 -1.11
CA ASN A 123 9.78 -14.90 0.16
C ASN A 123 8.61 -15.74 0.72
N LEU A 124 7.55 -15.94 -0.08
CA LEU A 124 6.40 -16.74 0.34
C LEU A 124 6.76 -18.21 0.57
N ARG A 125 6.28 -18.72 1.69
CA ARG A 125 6.35 -20.11 2.11
C ARG A 125 4.93 -20.66 2.12
N PHE A 126 4.73 -21.73 1.37
CA PHE A 126 3.47 -22.46 1.32
C PHE A 126 3.54 -23.61 2.33
N GLY A 127 2.51 -23.75 3.16
CA GLY A 127 2.39 -24.89 4.08
C GLY A 127 2.05 -26.20 3.37
N GLU A 128 1.95 -27.28 4.14
CA GLU A 128 1.60 -28.63 3.62
C GLU A 128 0.16 -28.72 3.10
N SER A 129 -0.71 -27.80 3.51
CA SER A 129 -2.09 -27.71 3.03
C SER A 129 -2.39 -26.31 2.51
N TYR A 130 -3.16 -26.24 1.42
CA TYR A 130 -3.60 -24.98 0.84
C TYR A 130 -5.13 -24.91 0.87
N VAL A 131 -5.66 -23.86 1.48
CA VAL A 131 -7.11 -23.61 1.48
C VAL A 131 -7.45 -22.82 0.24
N LEU A 132 -8.28 -23.41 -0.63
CA LEU A 132 -8.85 -22.69 -1.77
C LEU A 132 -9.59 -21.44 -1.29
N THR A 133 -9.10 -20.25 -1.62
CA THR A 133 -9.65 -18.94 -1.21
C THR A 133 -10.98 -18.59 -1.89
N ALA A 134 -11.54 -19.49 -2.71
CA ALA A 134 -12.85 -19.33 -3.34
C ALA A 134 -13.99 -19.22 -2.32
N ASN A 135 -15.06 -18.52 -2.73
CA ASN A 135 -16.28 -18.39 -1.94
C ASN A 135 -16.92 -19.77 -1.63
N LYS A 136 -17.76 -19.83 -0.58
CA LYS A 136 -18.35 -21.10 -0.12
C LYS A 136 -19.23 -21.79 -1.18
N SER A 137 -19.90 -21.01 -2.03
CA SER A 137 -20.77 -21.51 -3.11
C SER A 137 -19.99 -22.22 -4.22
N ASP A 138 -18.89 -21.62 -4.68
CA ASP A 138 -18.05 -22.16 -5.74
C ASP A 138 -17.29 -23.39 -5.25
N ARG A 139 -16.80 -23.36 -4.00
CA ARG A 139 -16.20 -24.55 -3.37
C ARG A 139 -17.18 -25.73 -3.33
N LYS A 140 -18.44 -25.49 -2.94
CA LYS A 140 -19.48 -26.54 -2.94
C LYS A 140 -19.77 -27.07 -4.35
N ARG A 141 -19.78 -26.21 -5.38
CA ARG A 141 -19.95 -26.64 -6.77
C ARG A 141 -18.80 -27.53 -7.23
N MET A 142 -17.56 -27.13 -6.98
CA MET A 142 -16.36 -27.89 -7.38
C MET A 142 -16.27 -29.26 -6.70
N ILE A 143 -16.70 -29.37 -5.44
CA ILE A 143 -16.78 -30.65 -4.73
C ILE A 143 -17.80 -31.58 -5.39
N ARG A 144 -18.98 -31.06 -5.78
CA ARG A 144 -20.03 -31.87 -6.43
C ARG A 144 -19.62 -32.36 -7.82
N GLU A 145 -18.81 -31.58 -8.52
CA GLU A 145 -18.34 -31.90 -9.87
C GLU A 145 -17.04 -32.71 -9.89
N ASP A 146 -16.48 -33.06 -8.72
CA ASP A 146 -15.16 -33.69 -8.55
C ASP A 146 -14.03 -32.95 -9.30
N ARG A 147 -14.12 -31.62 -9.34
CA ARG A 147 -13.19 -30.70 -10.03
C ARG A 147 -12.37 -29.89 -9.04
N LEU A 148 -11.95 -30.52 -7.95
CA LEU A 148 -11.10 -29.84 -6.98
C LEU A 148 -9.71 -29.57 -7.59
N PRO A 149 -9.24 -28.31 -7.55
CA PRO A 149 -7.94 -27.97 -8.12
C PRO A 149 -6.83 -28.61 -7.29
N GLY A 150 -5.78 -29.07 -7.97
CA GLY A 150 -4.57 -29.54 -7.29
C GLY A 150 -3.86 -28.39 -6.58
N ILE A 151 -3.08 -28.68 -5.54
CA ILE A 151 -2.36 -27.68 -4.74
C ILE A 151 -1.55 -26.72 -5.62
N LYS A 152 -0.84 -27.23 -6.64
CA LYS A 152 -0.08 -26.42 -7.59
C LYS A 152 -0.96 -25.39 -8.32
N GLN A 153 -2.16 -25.77 -8.74
CA GLN A 153 -3.08 -24.86 -9.43
C GLN A 153 -3.56 -23.76 -8.50
N VAL A 154 -3.80 -24.07 -7.22
CA VAL A 154 -4.22 -23.06 -6.25
C VAL A 154 -3.09 -22.08 -5.92
N ILE A 155 -1.86 -22.58 -5.80
CA ILE A 155 -0.67 -21.73 -5.61
C ILE A 155 -0.48 -20.78 -6.79
N VAL A 156 -0.55 -21.29 -8.02
CA VAL A 156 -0.42 -20.46 -9.24
C VAL A 156 -1.51 -19.38 -9.26
N ALA A 157 -2.77 -19.75 -9.01
CA ALA A 157 -3.86 -18.79 -8.97
C ALA A 157 -3.68 -17.69 -7.89
N ASP A 158 -3.14 -18.03 -6.71
CA ASP A 158 -2.84 -17.04 -5.67
C ASP A 158 -1.73 -16.07 -6.09
N LEU A 159 -0.65 -16.60 -6.67
CA LEU A 159 0.45 -15.79 -7.19
C LEU A 159 -0.01 -14.86 -8.32
N ASP A 160 -0.85 -15.36 -9.23
CA ASP A 160 -1.44 -14.56 -10.32
C ASP A 160 -2.29 -13.41 -9.78
N LEU A 161 -3.09 -13.64 -8.74
CA LEU A 161 -3.88 -12.59 -8.09
C LEU A 161 -3.00 -11.53 -7.42
N ARG A 162 -1.93 -11.93 -6.74
CA ARG A 162 -0.96 -10.98 -6.16
C ARG A 162 -0.30 -10.14 -7.24
N ASP A 163 0.07 -10.77 -8.34
CA ASP A 163 0.70 -10.12 -9.47
C ASP A 163 -0.24 -9.12 -10.15
N LEU A 164 -1.51 -9.50 -10.33
CA LEU A 164 -2.56 -8.64 -10.85
C LEU A 164 -2.74 -7.39 -9.98
N TYR A 165 -2.99 -7.56 -8.68
CA TYR A 165 -3.22 -6.42 -7.79
C TYR A 165 -1.97 -5.55 -7.60
N ARG A 166 -0.77 -6.15 -7.53
CA ARG A 166 0.48 -5.38 -7.51
C ARG A 166 0.61 -4.51 -8.76
N ASN A 167 0.39 -5.07 -9.94
CA ASN A 167 0.48 -4.31 -11.20
C ASN A 167 -0.57 -3.20 -11.23
N LEU A 168 -1.79 -3.46 -10.76
CA LEU A 168 -2.84 -2.44 -10.68
C LEU A 168 -2.44 -1.29 -9.74
N VAL A 169 -1.91 -1.59 -8.55
CA VAL A 169 -1.39 -0.56 -7.65
C VAL A 169 -0.26 0.21 -8.33
N GLN A 170 0.72 -0.47 -8.91
CA GLN A 170 1.84 0.17 -9.60
C GLN A 170 1.34 1.17 -10.65
N THR A 171 0.45 0.74 -11.56
CA THR A 171 -0.10 1.60 -12.61
C THR A 171 -0.81 2.80 -12.02
N LYS A 172 -1.68 2.60 -11.02
CA LYS A 172 -2.41 3.72 -10.40
C LYS A 172 -1.49 4.70 -9.69
N ILE A 173 -0.42 4.22 -9.06
CA ILE A 173 0.60 5.09 -8.48
C ILE A 173 1.32 5.88 -9.57
N GLU A 174 1.69 5.26 -10.70
CA GLU A 174 2.32 5.95 -11.83
C GLU A 174 1.39 7.00 -12.45
N ASP A 175 0.09 6.72 -12.55
CA ASP A 175 -0.92 7.68 -13.00
C ASP A 175 -1.03 8.87 -12.03
N ILE A 176 -1.05 8.63 -10.71
CA ILE A 176 -1.04 9.71 -9.69
C ILE A 176 0.23 10.55 -9.80
N GLN A 177 1.39 9.90 -10.00
CA GLN A 177 2.66 10.61 -10.17
C GLN A 177 2.65 11.47 -11.44
N ALA A 178 2.06 10.99 -12.53
CA ALA A 178 1.91 11.79 -13.73
C ALA A 178 1.02 13.01 -13.44
N GLU A 179 -0.15 12.80 -12.86
CA GLU A 179 -1.17 13.83 -12.62
C GLU A 179 -0.71 14.91 -11.63
N VAL A 180 -0.22 14.51 -10.46
CA VAL A 180 0.21 15.44 -9.39
C VAL A 180 1.35 16.37 -9.85
N PHE A 181 2.17 15.93 -10.81
CA PHE A 181 3.31 16.69 -11.32
C PHE A 181 3.03 17.41 -12.66
N GLN A 182 1.81 17.40 -13.17
CA GLN A 182 1.42 18.25 -14.29
C GLN A 182 1.46 19.75 -13.92
N GLU A 183 1.44 20.61 -14.94
CA GLU A 183 1.39 22.07 -14.75
C GLU A 183 0.06 22.52 -14.15
N ASP A 184 -1.06 21.89 -14.55
CA ASP A 184 -2.41 22.14 -14.04
C ASP A 184 -3.09 20.83 -13.63
N PRO A 185 -2.78 20.29 -12.42
CA PRO A 185 -3.30 19.00 -11.98
C PRO A 185 -4.81 19.01 -11.72
N ASP A 186 -5.53 18.03 -12.27
CA ASP A 186 -6.93 17.79 -11.93
C ASP A 186 -7.04 17.09 -10.57
N PHE A 187 -7.37 17.88 -9.55
CA PHE A 187 -7.57 17.39 -8.19
C PHE A 187 -8.60 16.26 -8.08
N PHE A 188 -9.67 16.28 -8.88
CA PHE A 188 -10.70 15.24 -8.83
C PHE A 188 -10.18 13.92 -9.39
N GLU A 189 -9.42 13.99 -10.49
CA GLU A 189 -8.73 12.82 -11.05
C GLU A 189 -7.73 12.24 -10.04
N VAL A 190 -6.86 13.08 -9.45
CA VAL A 190 -5.91 12.65 -8.40
C VAL A 190 -6.63 11.92 -7.27
N ARG A 191 -7.76 12.45 -6.80
CA ARG A 191 -8.54 11.82 -5.72
C ARG A 191 -9.16 10.48 -6.15
N SER A 192 -9.66 10.38 -7.38
CA SER A 192 -10.18 9.11 -7.92
C SER A 192 -9.07 8.07 -7.98
N LEU A 193 -7.92 8.44 -8.55
CA LEU A 193 -6.76 7.57 -8.68
C LEU A 193 -6.23 7.11 -7.30
N LEU A 194 -6.14 8.01 -6.32
CA LEU A 194 -5.78 7.66 -4.94
C LEU A 194 -6.74 6.63 -4.33
N THR A 195 -8.03 6.79 -4.57
CA THR A 195 -9.06 5.86 -4.08
C THR A 195 -8.92 4.49 -4.73
N GLU A 196 -8.74 4.44 -6.05
CA GLU A 196 -8.54 3.21 -6.81
C GLU A 196 -7.23 2.50 -6.42
N ALA A 197 -6.14 3.25 -6.29
CA ALA A 197 -4.86 2.73 -5.80
C ALA A 197 -5.00 2.09 -4.42
N ASN A 198 -5.69 2.77 -3.49
CA ASN A 198 -5.89 2.26 -2.14
C ASN A 198 -6.75 1.00 -2.12
N GLN A 199 -7.82 0.95 -2.93
CA GLN A 199 -8.64 -0.25 -3.08
C GLN A 199 -7.83 -1.41 -3.64
N ALA A 200 -7.05 -1.20 -4.70
CA ALA A 200 -6.17 -2.22 -5.28
C ALA A 200 -5.14 -2.72 -4.26
N PHE A 201 -4.58 -1.82 -3.44
CA PHE A 201 -3.59 -2.20 -2.45
C PHE A 201 -4.22 -3.00 -1.32
N ASN A 202 -5.41 -2.61 -0.86
CA ASN A 202 -6.18 -3.39 0.11
C ASN A 202 -6.49 -4.80 -0.42
N ARG A 203 -6.85 -4.96 -1.70
CA ARG A 203 -7.00 -6.30 -2.32
C ARG A 203 -5.73 -7.12 -2.31
N TRP A 204 -4.57 -6.50 -2.50
CA TRP A 204 -3.29 -7.19 -2.37
C TRP A 204 -3.04 -7.64 -0.91
N PHE A 205 -3.33 -6.79 0.07
CA PHE A 205 -3.21 -7.11 1.50
C PHE A 205 -4.24 -8.13 1.99
N GLU A 206 -5.42 -8.24 1.36
CA GLU A 206 -6.38 -9.32 1.63
C GLU A 206 -5.78 -10.72 1.37
N LEU A 207 -4.67 -10.81 0.63
CA LEU A 207 -3.93 -12.05 0.37
C LEU A 207 -2.82 -12.30 1.42
N VAL A 208 -2.51 -11.34 2.28
CA VAL A 208 -1.52 -11.45 3.36
C VAL A 208 -2.23 -11.88 4.66
N ARG A 209 -1.51 -12.55 5.57
CA ARG A 209 -2.06 -12.91 6.89
C ARG A 209 -2.31 -11.65 7.72
N VAL A 210 -3.43 -11.60 8.43
CA VAL A 210 -3.79 -10.40 9.21
C VAL A 210 -2.80 -10.21 10.35
N GLN A 211 -2.30 -11.28 10.97
CA GLN A 211 -1.32 -11.18 12.06
C GLN A 211 -0.03 -10.51 11.59
N ASP A 212 0.48 -10.86 10.41
CA ASP A 212 1.72 -10.30 9.86
C ASP A 212 1.55 -8.80 9.56
N ILE A 213 0.38 -8.39 9.06
CA ILE A 213 0.05 -6.98 8.82
C ILE A 213 0.03 -6.21 10.15
N LEU A 214 -0.69 -6.72 11.15
CA LEU A 214 -0.79 -6.06 12.46
C LEU A 214 0.57 -5.92 13.14
N GLU A 215 1.43 -6.95 13.03
CA GLU A 215 2.77 -6.90 13.59
C GLU A 215 3.65 -5.88 12.86
N ALA A 216 3.61 -5.84 11.52
CA ALA A 216 4.32 -4.86 10.71
C ALA A 216 3.87 -3.43 11.01
N GLU A 217 2.55 -3.19 11.09
CA GLU A 217 1.99 -1.87 11.44
C GLU A 217 2.44 -1.43 12.84
N ARG A 218 2.47 -2.35 13.82
CA ARG A 218 2.97 -2.07 15.16
C ARG A 218 4.44 -1.66 15.17
N LEU A 219 5.28 -2.29 14.35
CA LEU A 219 6.70 -1.96 14.25
C LEU A 219 6.93 -0.61 13.56
N LEU A 220 6.13 -0.28 12.55
CA LEU A 220 6.28 0.94 11.76
C LEU A 220 5.65 2.18 12.41
N ALA A 221 4.60 2.01 13.22
CA ALA A 221 3.90 3.10 13.92
C ALA A 221 4.84 4.16 14.55
N PRO A 222 5.82 3.81 15.40
CA PRO A 222 6.70 4.82 16.00
C PRO A 222 7.61 5.52 14.98
N LEU A 223 8.10 4.80 13.97
CA LEU A 223 8.96 5.35 12.91
C LEU A 223 8.19 6.31 12.00
N PHE A 224 6.94 5.95 11.69
CA PHE A 224 6.06 6.76 10.88
C PHE A 224 5.67 8.05 11.60
N LEU A 225 5.36 7.98 12.90
CA LEU A 225 5.11 9.17 13.73
C LEU A 225 6.29 10.14 13.72
N GLN A 226 7.51 9.63 13.88
CA GLN A 226 8.72 10.47 13.87
C GLN A 226 8.94 11.17 12.53
N THR A 227 8.59 10.52 11.43
CA THR A 227 8.86 11.02 10.07
C THR A 227 7.73 11.91 9.54
N HIS A 228 6.49 11.64 9.94
CA HIS A 228 5.29 12.19 9.31
C HIS A 228 4.31 12.88 10.26
N GLY A 229 4.58 12.87 11.56
CA GLY A 229 3.85 13.60 12.60
C GLY A 229 2.54 12.94 13.07
N GLN A 230 1.89 12.14 12.23
CA GLN A 230 0.62 11.46 12.53
C GLN A 230 0.58 10.08 11.86
N ILE A 231 -0.07 9.11 12.50
CA ILE A 231 -0.38 7.81 11.91
C ILE A 231 -1.74 7.94 11.22
N PRO A 232 -1.84 7.64 9.92
CA PRO A 232 -3.12 7.63 9.23
C PRO A 232 -4.01 6.53 9.79
N HIS A 233 -5.32 6.77 9.87
CA HIS A 233 -6.27 5.79 10.36
C HIS A 233 -6.46 4.68 9.32
N SER A 234 -6.03 3.46 9.67
CA SER A 234 -6.35 2.25 8.90
C SER A 234 -7.87 2.07 8.88
N SER A 235 -8.47 2.25 7.70
CA SER A 235 -9.90 1.98 7.46
C SER A 235 -10.13 0.52 7.06
#